data_AF-A0A9L0IQW6-F1
#
_entry.id   AF-A0A9L0IQW6-F1
#
_cell.length_a   1.000
_cell.length_b   1.000
_cell.length_c   1.000
_cell.angle_alpha   90.00
_cell.angle_beta   90.00
_cell.angle_gamma   90.00
#
_symmetry.space_group_name_H-M   'P 1'
#
loop_
_entity.id
_entity.type
_entity.pdbx_description
1 polymer ?
#
loop_
_entity_poly.entity_id
_entity_poly.type
_entity_poly.pdbx_seq_one_letter_code
_entity_poly.pdbx_strand_id
1 'polypeptide(L)' 'MPEGPSVRKFHHLVSPFVGQQVVRTGGSSKKLNPASFQSLWLQDTQFRRLEVQDQGAGRCSI' A
#
# COMPACT_ATOMS: atom_id res chain seq x y z
N MET A 1 10.71 -20.96 -3.02
CA MET A 1 10.82 -19.56 -3.47
C MET A 1 11.04 -18.72 -2.22
N PRO A 2 12.04 -17.82 -2.14
CA PRO A 2 12.12 -16.92 -1.00
C PRO A 2 10.86 -16.07 -0.99
N GLU A 3 10.23 -15.94 0.17
CA GLU A 3 9.02 -15.14 0.30
C GLU A 3 9.38 -13.69 -0.01
N GLY A 4 8.64 -13.08 -0.95
CA GLY A 4 8.83 -11.67 -1.29
C GLY A 4 8.64 -10.79 -0.05
N PRO A 5 9.12 -9.52 -0.09
CA PRO A 5 8.93 -8.60 1.03
C PRO A 5 7.45 -8.54 1.38
N SER A 6 7.13 -8.86 2.64
CA SER A 6 5.76 -8.85 3.11
C SER A 6 5.18 -7.44 3.00
N VAL A 7 3.87 -7.35 2.75
CA VAL A 7 3.17 -6.06 2.72
C VAL A 7 3.38 -5.28 4.03
N ARG A 8 3.56 -5.99 5.16
CA ARG A 8 3.91 -5.40 6.46
C ARG A 8 5.28 -4.72 6.45
N LYS A 9 6.29 -5.31 5.79
CA LYS A 9 7.62 -4.69 5.64
C LYS A 9 7.55 -3.46 4.73
N PHE A 10 6.78 -3.52 3.65
CA PHE A 10 6.57 -2.35 2.79
C PHE A 10 5.88 -1.21 3.54
N HIS A 11 4.81 -1.50 4.29
CA HIS A 11 4.10 -0.51 5.10
C HIS A 11 5.06 0.25 6.04
N HIS A 12 5.91 -0.48 6.76
CA HIS A 12 6.92 0.12 7.65
C HIS A 12 7.90 1.05 6.92
N LEU A 13 8.28 0.74 5.68
CA LEU A 13 9.17 1.59 4.88
C LEU A 13 8.48 2.86 4.38
N VAL A 14 7.15 2.84 4.20
CA VAL A 14 6.39 4.00 3.68
C VAL A 14 5.90 4.91 4.80
N SER A 15 5.64 4.38 6.01
CA SER A 15 5.12 5.17 7.14
C SER A 15 5.87 6.48 7.44
N PRO A 16 7.22 6.56 7.35
CA PRO A 16 7.94 7.81 7.61
C PRO A 16 7.61 8.96 6.64
N PHE A 17 7.03 8.66 5.47
CA PHE A 17 6.68 9.66 4.46
C PHE A 17 5.28 10.26 4.64
N VAL A 18 4.47 9.72 5.57
CA VAL A 18 3.15 10.29 5.89
C VAL A 18 3.32 11.72 6.41
N GLY A 19 2.47 12.62 5.93
CA GLY A 19 2.55 14.06 6.21
C GLY A 19 3.60 14.81 5.36
N GLN A 20 4.28 14.15 4.43
CA GLN A 20 5.23 14.80 3.52
C GLN A 20 4.62 15.06 2.13
N GLN A 21 5.09 16.12 1.48
CA GLN A 21 4.69 16.47 0.11
C GLN A 21 5.52 15.71 -0.93
N VAL A 22 4.86 15.22 -1.98
CA VAL A 22 5.50 14.58 -3.13
C VAL A 22 6.14 15.65 -4.01
N VAL A 23 7.47 15.71 -4.00
CA VAL A 23 8.21 16.69 -4.82
C VAL A 23 8.35 16.22 -6.27
N ARG A 24 8.54 14.91 -6.49
CA ARG A 24 8.78 14.32 -7.82
C ARG A 24 8.23 12.89 -7.89
N THR A 25 7.90 12.46 -9.09
CA THR A 25 7.37 11.11 -9.37
C THR A 25 8.10 10.49 -10.56
N GLY A 26 8.25 9.16 -10.58
CA GLY A 26 8.90 8.43 -11.66
C GLY A 26 8.34 7.01 -11.85
N GLY A 27 8.96 6.23 -12.75
CA GLY A 27 8.54 4.88 -13.10
C GLY A 27 7.93 4.79 -14.51
N SER A 28 7.80 3.57 -15.03
CA SER A 28 7.31 3.31 -16.40
C SER A 28 5.82 2.98 -16.49
N SER A 29 5.14 2.84 -15.35
CA SER A 29 3.71 2.51 -15.30
C SER A 29 2.86 3.68 -15.81
N LYS A 30 1.93 3.37 -16.72
CA LYS A 30 1.02 4.35 -17.35
C LYS A 30 -0.44 4.24 -16.89
N LYS A 31 -0.75 3.35 -15.94
CA LYS A 31 -2.13 3.10 -15.47
C LYS A 31 -2.75 4.33 -14.78
N LEU A 32 -1.92 5.15 -14.15
CA LEU A 32 -2.26 6.44 -13.57
C LEU A 32 -1.19 7.44 -14.02
N ASN A 33 -1.53 8.73 -14.10
CA ASN A 33 -0.57 9.78 -14.41
C ASN A 33 0.29 10.07 -13.16
N PRO A 34 1.60 9.74 -13.11
CA PRO A 34 2.40 9.99 -11.91
C PRO A 34 2.52 11.48 -11.59
N ALA A 35 2.55 12.33 -12.62
CA ALA A 35 2.69 13.78 -12.44
C ALA A 35 1.52 14.41 -11.68
N SER A 36 0.34 13.80 -11.69
CA SER A 36 -0.81 14.31 -10.94
C SER A 36 -0.66 14.19 -9.42
N PHE A 37 0.31 13.41 -8.94
CA PHE A 37 0.59 13.30 -7.51
C PHE A 37 1.62 14.32 -7.01
N GLN A 38 2.30 15.04 -7.91
CA GLN A 38 3.27 16.06 -7.51
C GLN A 38 2.56 17.20 -6.77
N SER A 39 3.22 17.74 -5.74
CA SER A 39 2.67 18.74 -4.81
C SER A 39 1.53 18.25 -3.91
N LEU A 40 1.06 17.00 -4.06
CA LEU A 40 0.14 16.40 -3.10
C LEU A 40 0.88 15.90 -1.86
N TRP A 41 0.16 15.79 -0.76
CA TRP A 41 0.68 15.31 0.53
C TRP A 41 0.25 13.87 0.74
N LEU A 42 1.17 13.02 1.21
CA LEU A 42 0.82 11.65 1.59
C LEU A 42 0.05 11.68 2.91
N GLN A 43 -1.27 11.50 2.85
CA GLN A 43 -2.14 11.67 4.02
C GLN A 43 -2.11 10.47 4.97
N ASP A 44 -2.07 9.25 4.44
CA ASP A 44 -2.18 8.04 5.24
C ASP A 44 -1.55 6.83 4.52
N THR A 45 -1.20 5.79 5.28
CA THR A 45 -0.74 4.49 4.76
C THR A 45 -1.49 3.37 5.47
N GLN A 46 -2.32 2.65 4.71
CA GLN A 46 -3.17 1.60 5.28
C GLN A 46 -2.65 0.21 4.93
N PHE A 47 -2.67 -0.68 5.92
CA PHE A 47 -2.43 -2.10 5.73
C PHE A 47 -3.61 -2.88 6.30
N ARG A 48 -4.39 -3.53 5.43
CA ARG A 48 -5.45 -4.43 5.86
C ARG A 48 -4.87 -5.84 5.99
N ARG A 49 -4.83 -6.35 7.21
CA ARG A 49 -4.67 -7.79 7.44
C ARG A 49 -6.01 -8.43 7.06
N LEU A 50 -5.99 -9.32 6.06
CA LEU A 50 -7.12 -10.21 5.84
C LEU A 50 -7.11 -11.20 7.02
N GLU A 51 -7.95 -10.93 8.01
CA GLU A 51 -8.28 -11.94 9.00
C GLU A 51 -9.28 -12.89 8.34
N VAL A 52 -8.80 -14.09 7.99
CA VAL A 52 -9.69 -15.19 7.67
C VAL A 52 -10.44 -15.50 8.97
N GLN A 53 -11.70 -15.11 9.06
CA GLN A 53 -12.58 -15.64 10.10
C GLN A 53 -12.81 -17.11 9.77
N ASP A 54 -12.18 -17.99 10.54
CA ASP A 54 -12.57 -19.40 10.61
C ASP A 54 -13.90 -19.47 11.37
N GLN A 55 -15.00 -19.10 10.71
CA GLN A 55 -16.31 -19.55 11.14
C GLN A 55 -16.41 -21.02 10.71
N GLY A 56 -16.46 -21.91 11.70
CA GLY A 56 -16.67 -23.32 11.48
C GLY A 56 -17.82 -23.52 10.49
N ALA A 57 -17.50 -24.23 9.39
CA ALA A 57 -18.36 -24.56 8.27
C ALA A 57 -18.81 -23.39 7.37
N GLY A 58 -18.08 -23.20 6.26
CA GLY A 58 -18.54 -22.46 5.09
C GLY A 58 -17.75 -21.18 4.84
N ARG A 59 -16.68 -21.28 4.04
CA ARG A 59 -15.92 -20.12 3.58
C ARG A 59 -16.83 -19.17 2.81
N CYS A 60 -17.17 -18.02 3.40
CA CYS A 60 -17.71 -16.89 2.67
C CYS A 60 -16.59 -15.85 2.54
N SER A 61 -16.08 -15.68 1.32
CA SER A 61 -15.13 -14.61 0.99
C SER A 61 -15.89 -13.29 0.81
N ILE A 62 -15.44 -12.23 1.48
CA ILE A 62 -15.84 -10.84 1.21
C ILE A 62 -14.67 -10.11 0.54
#